data_AF-A0A1I4SGJ7-F1
#
_entry.id   AF-A0A1I4SGJ7-F1
#
_cell.length_a   1.000
_cell.length_b   1.000
_cell.length_c   1.000
_cell.angle_alpha   90.00
_cell.angle_beta   90.00
_cell.angle_gamma   90.00
#
_symmetry.space_group_name_H-M   'P 1'
#
loop_
_entity.id
_entity.type
_entity.pdbx_description
1 polymer ?
#
loop_
_entity_poly.entity_id
_entity_poly.type
_entity_poly.pdbx_seq_one_letter_code
_entity_poly.pdbx_strand_id
1 'polypeptide(L)'
;MTEPTIIFFGPDGGGERHNKVFIRTLLYSTSDKGQYIQNMFIRLSRGESVQSFNVWIYDDKSLVRGSGLFISKMGIACNHHFLLPNEQTDYPFLAGEYLLEIFIETFESKAHQIFEQSLKLTREQSEEMRLKEAGIYFDWAPNTQTYFSHVDVRSKDEKGMSDLMKVLAGDQK
;
A
#
# COMPACT_ATOMS: atom_id res chain seq x y z
N MET A 1 -9.09 -12.04 -2.64
CA MET A 1 -8.29 -11.49 -1.51
C MET A 1 -9.22 -11.25 -0.33
N THR A 2 -8.69 -11.20 0.90
CA THR A 2 -9.50 -10.74 2.04
C THR A 2 -9.61 -9.23 2.05
N GLU A 3 -10.52 -8.70 2.88
CA GLU A 3 -10.46 -7.29 3.31
C GLU A 3 -9.04 -6.98 3.80
N PRO A 4 -8.37 -5.94 3.26
CA PRO A 4 -7.14 -5.45 3.82
C PRO A 4 -7.32 -5.06 5.29
N THR A 5 -6.52 -5.64 6.17
CA THR A 5 -6.52 -5.25 7.59
C THR A 5 -6.08 -3.80 7.78
N ILE A 6 -5.22 -3.33 6.88
CA ILE A 6 -4.64 -1.99 6.89
C ILE A 6 -4.57 -1.50 5.44
N ILE A 7 -4.98 -0.26 5.21
CA ILE A 7 -4.68 0.54 4.01
C ILE A 7 -3.97 1.81 4.48
N PHE A 8 -2.95 2.25 3.77
CA PHE A 8 -2.18 3.45 4.11
C PHE A 8 -1.98 4.32 2.88
N PHE A 9 -2.15 5.62 3.06
CA PHE A 9 -1.78 6.67 2.10
C PHE A 9 -0.74 7.58 2.73
N GLY A 10 0.43 7.74 2.11
CA GLY A 10 1.43 8.69 2.61
C GLY A 10 2.82 8.46 2.06
N PRO A 11 3.84 9.14 2.61
CA PRO A 11 5.20 9.08 2.09
C PRO A 11 5.79 7.67 2.21
N ASP A 12 6.58 7.26 1.21
CA ASP A 12 7.43 6.09 1.35
C ASP A 12 8.50 6.37 2.42
N GLY A 13 8.71 5.39 3.31
CA GLY A 13 9.60 5.56 4.45
C GLY A 13 11.04 5.85 4.07
N GLY A 14 11.89 6.19 5.04
CA GLY A 14 13.34 6.26 4.78
C GLY A 14 13.83 7.54 4.09
N GLY A 15 12.99 8.56 3.95
CA GLY A 15 13.41 9.86 3.37
C GLY A 15 13.17 9.99 1.87
N GLU A 16 12.48 9.02 1.26
CA GLU A 16 11.94 9.18 -0.08
C GLU A 16 10.82 10.22 -0.08
N ARG A 17 10.71 10.96 -1.18
CA ARG A 17 9.75 12.07 -1.35
C ARG A 17 8.43 11.63 -1.98
N HIS A 18 8.31 10.39 -2.40
CA HIS A 18 7.15 9.93 -3.16
C HIS A 18 6.10 9.35 -2.25
N ASN A 19 4.85 9.75 -2.48
CA ASN A 19 3.71 9.10 -1.85
C ASN A 19 3.51 7.69 -2.40
N LYS A 20 3.05 6.82 -1.51
CA LYS A 20 2.68 5.44 -1.80
C LYS A 20 1.30 5.13 -1.27
N VAL A 21 0.76 4.04 -1.81
CA VAL A 21 -0.32 3.31 -1.15
C VAL A 21 0.22 1.99 -0.68
N PHE A 22 -0.09 1.64 0.57
CA PHE A 22 0.27 0.36 1.16
C PHE A 22 -1.00 -0.36 1.61
N ILE A 23 -1.01 -1.68 1.45
CA ILE A 23 -2.06 -2.53 2.00
C ILE A 23 -1.46 -3.76 2.67
N ARG A 24 -2.14 -4.25 3.71
CA ARG A 24 -1.87 -5.54 4.33
C ARG A 24 -3.08 -6.45 4.20
N THR A 25 -2.96 -7.50 3.40
CA THR A 25 -4.06 -8.43 3.12
C THR A 25 -3.57 -9.87 2.99
N LEU A 26 -4.50 -10.82 3.09
CA LEU A 26 -4.30 -12.21 2.70
C LEU A 26 -4.74 -12.38 1.24
N LEU A 27 -3.78 -12.67 0.36
CA LEU A 27 -4.06 -13.17 -0.98
C LEU A 27 -4.17 -14.69 -0.93
N TYR A 28 -5.24 -15.24 -1.48
CA TYR A 28 -5.43 -16.69 -1.61
C TYR A 28 -6.09 -16.99 -2.95
N SER A 29 -5.82 -18.19 -3.49
CA SER A 29 -6.41 -18.67 -4.73
C SER A 29 -7.43 -19.75 -4.42
N THR A 30 -8.56 -19.76 -5.14
CA THR A 30 -9.54 -20.83 -5.06
C THR A 30 -9.21 -22.00 -6.00
N SER A 31 -8.23 -21.83 -6.89
CA SER A 31 -7.72 -22.87 -7.80
C SER A 31 -6.97 -23.97 -7.04
N ASP A 32 -7.20 -25.25 -7.41
CA ASP A 32 -6.41 -26.39 -6.90
C ASP A 32 -4.91 -26.26 -7.17
N LYS A 33 -4.55 -25.63 -8.29
CA LYS A 33 -3.15 -25.48 -8.73
C LYS A 33 -2.50 -24.21 -8.19
N GLY A 34 -3.25 -23.35 -7.50
CA GLY A 34 -2.85 -21.97 -7.23
C GLY A 34 -2.80 -21.13 -8.50
N GLN A 35 -2.32 -19.89 -8.37
CA GLN A 35 -2.17 -18.94 -9.47
C GLN A 35 -0.91 -18.11 -9.30
N TYR A 36 -0.27 -17.79 -10.42
CA TYR A 36 0.82 -16.83 -10.46
C TYR A 36 0.27 -15.46 -10.82
N ILE A 37 0.42 -14.51 -9.89
CA ILE A 37 0.24 -13.08 -10.16
C ILE A 37 1.54 -12.59 -10.77
N GLN A 38 1.48 -12.09 -12.00
CA GLN A 38 2.64 -11.47 -12.67
C GLN A 38 2.84 -10.04 -12.17
N ASN A 39 1.75 -9.30 -12.04
CA ASN A 39 1.77 -7.92 -11.60
C ASN A 39 0.51 -7.57 -10.81
N MET A 40 0.62 -6.55 -9.97
CA MET A 40 -0.49 -5.90 -9.32
C MET A 40 -0.35 -4.40 -9.48
N PHE A 41 -1.47 -3.70 -9.50
CA PHE A 41 -1.47 -2.25 -9.38
C PHE A 41 -2.77 -1.81 -8.72
N ILE A 42 -2.79 -0.56 -8.31
CA ILE A 42 -4.02 0.04 -7.80
C ILE A 42 -4.39 1.26 -8.63
N ARG A 43 -5.66 1.62 -8.56
CA ARG A 43 -6.20 2.87 -9.06
C ARG A 43 -6.90 3.58 -7.91
N LEU A 44 -6.56 4.85 -7.73
CA LEU A 44 -7.27 5.77 -6.84
C LEU A 44 -8.05 6.77 -7.66
N SER A 45 -9.36 6.83 -7.41
CA SER A 45 -10.24 7.83 -8.00
C SER A 45 -10.75 8.77 -6.92
N ARG A 46 -10.69 10.09 -7.15
CA ARG A 46 -11.23 11.13 -6.26
C ARG A 46 -11.87 12.22 -7.10
N GLY A 47 -13.20 12.29 -7.11
CA GLY A 47 -13.94 13.15 -8.04
C GLY A 47 -13.60 12.77 -9.48
N GLU A 48 -13.09 13.73 -10.26
CA GLU A 48 -12.65 13.49 -11.65
C GLU A 48 -11.18 13.06 -11.76
N SER A 49 -10.42 13.10 -10.65
CA SER A 49 -9.00 12.71 -10.65
C SER A 49 -8.88 11.20 -10.54
N VAL A 50 -8.10 10.60 -11.45
CA VAL A 50 -7.76 9.17 -11.45
C VAL A 50 -6.24 9.04 -11.49
N GLN A 51 -5.67 8.28 -10.56
CA GLN A 51 -4.24 8.00 -10.48
C GLN A 51 -4.00 6.51 -10.28
N SER A 52 -3.13 5.93 -11.10
CA SER A 52 -2.69 4.55 -10.91
C SER A 52 -1.30 4.50 -10.27
N PHE A 53 -1.11 3.58 -9.33
CA PHE A 53 0.19 3.27 -8.72
C PHE A 53 0.63 1.91 -9.25
N ASN A 54 1.47 1.94 -10.28
CA ASN A 54 1.77 0.77 -11.12
C ASN A 54 3.05 0.03 -10.69
N VAL A 55 3.85 0.60 -9.80
CA VAL A 55 5.06 -0.04 -9.30
C VAL A 55 4.71 -0.83 -8.06
N TRP A 56 4.64 -2.16 -8.20
CA TRP A 56 4.28 -3.05 -7.12
C TRP A 56 5.51 -3.72 -6.50
N ILE A 57 5.58 -3.65 -5.17
CA ILE A 57 6.56 -4.30 -4.32
C ILE A 57 5.78 -5.07 -3.26
N TYR A 58 6.25 -6.25 -2.88
CA TYR A 58 5.71 -6.95 -1.73
C TYR A 58 6.83 -7.42 -0.79
N ASP A 59 6.50 -7.56 0.49
CA ASP A 59 7.38 -8.14 1.49
C ASP A 59 6.63 -9.18 2.34
N ASP A 60 7.19 -10.39 2.39
CA ASP A 60 6.86 -11.43 3.38
C ASP A 60 8.00 -11.56 4.42
N LYS A 61 9.27 -11.41 3.98
CA LYS A 61 10.49 -11.44 4.84
C LYS A 61 11.64 -10.53 4.38
N SER A 62 11.59 -10.01 3.15
CA SER A 62 12.53 -9.05 2.55
C SER A 62 11.85 -8.31 1.40
N LEU A 63 12.24 -7.07 1.13
CA LEU A 63 11.68 -6.28 0.02
C LEU A 63 12.12 -6.88 -1.33
N VAL A 64 11.17 -7.48 -2.05
CA VAL A 64 11.40 -7.96 -3.42
C VAL A 64 10.59 -7.07 -4.37
N ARG A 65 11.26 -6.36 -5.27
CA ARG A 65 10.59 -5.65 -6.37
C ARG A 65 9.92 -6.71 -7.23
N GLY A 66 8.59 -6.63 -7.39
CA GLY A 66 7.78 -7.74 -7.84
C GLY A 66 8.25 -8.34 -9.17
N SER A 67 8.66 -9.62 -9.15
CA SER A 67 8.91 -10.44 -10.34
C SER A 67 7.89 -11.57 -10.46
N GLY A 68 6.68 -11.32 -9.96
CA GLY A 68 5.61 -12.29 -9.78
C GLY A 68 5.52 -12.88 -8.37
N LEU A 69 4.33 -13.37 -8.03
CA LEU A 69 4.01 -13.99 -6.74
C LEU A 69 3.09 -15.19 -6.96
N PHE A 70 3.47 -16.35 -6.46
CA PHE A 70 2.62 -17.53 -6.48
C PHE A 70 1.65 -17.51 -5.29
N ILE A 71 0.36 -17.63 -5.57
CA ILE A 71 -0.72 -17.65 -4.59
C ILE A 71 -1.37 -19.03 -4.57
N SER A 72 -1.20 -19.75 -3.47
CA SER A 72 -1.82 -21.05 -3.25
C SER A 72 -3.19 -20.94 -2.58
N LYS A 73 -3.85 -22.08 -2.34
CA LYS A 73 -5.06 -22.16 -1.50
C LYS A 73 -4.83 -21.79 -0.04
N MET A 74 -3.62 -22.00 0.48
CA MET A 74 -3.27 -21.58 1.84
C MET A 74 -3.14 -20.05 1.95
N GLY A 75 -2.94 -19.40 0.82
CA GLY A 75 -2.72 -17.97 0.72
C GLY A 75 -1.38 -17.51 1.29
N ILE A 76 -1.14 -16.22 1.18
CA ILE A 76 0.02 -15.50 1.72
C ILE A 76 -0.46 -14.17 2.30
N ALA A 77 -0.14 -13.95 3.57
CA ALA A 77 -0.42 -12.70 4.26
C ALA A 77 0.84 -11.84 4.20
N CYS A 78 0.84 -10.83 3.33
CA CYS A 78 2.01 -10.00 3.12
C CYS A 78 1.62 -8.53 2.93
N ASN A 79 2.66 -7.70 2.98
CA ASN A 79 2.58 -6.28 2.78
C ASN A 79 2.73 -6.00 1.27
N HIS A 80 1.83 -5.20 0.70
CA HIS A 80 1.92 -4.78 -0.69
C HIS A 80 2.06 -3.26 -0.74
N HIS A 81 3.11 -2.78 -1.40
CA HIS A 81 3.40 -1.36 -1.61
C HIS A 81 3.21 -1.04 -3.08
N PHE A 82 2.50 0.04 -3.34
CA PHE A 82 2.22 0.56 -4.67
C PHE A 82 2.77 1.98 -4.77
N LEU A 83 3.74 2.16 -5.67
CA LEU A 83 4.47 3.40 -5.87
C LEU A 83 4.12 4.01 -7.23
N LEU A 84 4.32 5.32 -7.32
CA LEU A 84 4.39 6.00 -8.61
C LEU A 84 5.75 5.69 -9.28
N PRO A 85 5.81 5.64 -10.62
CA PRO A 85 7.08 5.66 -11.32
C PRO A 85 7.90 6.92 -10.98
N ASN A 86 9.22 6.80 -10.89
CA ASN A 86 10.13 7.90 -10.49
C ASN A 86 9.98 9.19 -11.32
N GLU A 87 9.50 9.10 -12.56
CA GLU A 87 9.34 10.24 -13.48
C GLU A 87 8.01 10.98 -13.29
N GLN A 88 7.09 10.44 -12.49
CA GLN A 88 5.79 11.04 -12.24
C GLN A 88 5.87 12.00 -11.04
N THR A 89 5.22 13.16 -11.18
CA THR A 89 5.02 14.11 -10.08
C THR A 89 4.29 13.42 -8.93
N ASP A 90 4.67 13.77 -7.71
CA ASP A 90 4.05 13.26 -6.49
C ASP A 90 2.52 13.45 -6.49
N TYR A 91 1.80 12.50 -5.90
CA TYR A 91 0.33 12.53 -5.81
C TYR A 91 -0.10 13.01 -4.42
N PRO A 92 -0.48 14.29 -4.25
CA PRO A 92 -0.90 14.78 -2.95
C PRO A 92 -2.25 14.16 -2.56
N PHE A 93 -2.30 13.54 -1.38
CA PHE A 93 -3.56 13.06 -0.80
C PHE A 93 -4.38 14.24 -0.26
N LEU A 94 -5.37 14.65 -1.04
CA LEU A 94 -6.27 15.76 -0.75
C LEU A 94 -7.59 15.25 -0.19
N ALA A 95 -8.23 16.04 0.68
CA ALA A 95 -9.53 15.70 1.24
C ALA A 95 -10.56 15.31 0.16
N GLY A 96 -11.41 14.34 0.50
CA GLY A 96 -12.46 13.83 -0.37
C GLY A 96 -12.75 12.35 -0.14
N GLU A 97 -13.73 11.86 -0.92
CA GLU A 97 -14.05 10.44 -1.03
C GLU A 97 -13.16 9.82 -2.12
N TYR A 98 -12.41 8.80 -1.74
CA TYR A 98 -11.57 8.01 -2.62
C TYR A 98 -12.24 6.68 -2.93
N LEU A 99 -12.16 6.25 -4.18
CA LEU A 99 -12.37 4.86 -4.57
C LEU A 99 -11.01 4.21 -4.80
N LEU A 100 -10.66 3.23 -3.95
CA LEU A 100 -9.49 2.38 -4.13
C LEU A 100 -9.90 1.11 -4.86
N GLU A 101 -9.27 0.86 -5.99
CA GLU A 101 -9.47 -0.35 -6.79
C GLU A 101 -8.14 -1.08 -6.92
N ILE A 102 -8.15 -2.40 -6.72
CA ILE A 102 -6.95 -3.24 -6.80
C ILE A 102 -7.11 -4.21 -7.97
N PHE A 103 -6.08 -4.24 -8.82
CA PHE A 103 -6.02 -5.06 -10.02
C PHE A 103 -4.87 -6.07 -9.92
N ILE A 104 -5.09 -7.24 -10.49
CA ILE A 104 -4.03 -8.24 -10.71
C ILE A 104 -3.98 -8.63 -12.17
N GLU A 105 -2.78 -8.92 -12.63
CA GLU A 105 -2.51 -9.55 -13.91
C GLU A 105 -1.89 -10.92 -13.67
N THR A 106 -2.40 -11.96 -14.32
CA THR A 106 -1.87 -13.33 -14.21
C THR A 106 -1.24 -13.75 -15.53
N PHE A 107 -0.56 -14.90 -15.57
CA PHE A 107 -0.05 -15.45 -16.85
C PHE A 107 -1.16 -15.83 -17.83
N GLU A 108 -2.36 -16.10 -17.33
CA GLU A 108 -3.47 -16.60 -18.13
C GLU A 108 -4.45 -15.50 -18.56
N SER A 109 -4.41 -14.34 -17.91
CA SER A 109 -5.41 -13.28 -18.10
C SER A 109 -4.82 -11.89 -17.94
N LYS A 110 -5.40 -10.95 -18.70
CA LYS A 110 -5.12 -9.52 -18.55
C LYS A 110 -5.53 -9.02 -17.16
N ALA A 111 -5.04 -7.83 -16.83
CA ALA A 111 -5.40 -7.11 -15.62
C ALA A 111 -6.92 -7.08 -15.38
N HIS A 112 -7.35 -7.54 -14.22
CA HIS A 112 -8.74 -7.49 -13.77
C HIS A 112 -8.82 -7.10 -12.29
N GLN A 113 -9.93 -6.46 -11.92
CA GLN A 113 -10.18 -5.99 -10.56
C GLN A 113 -10.46 -7.17 -9.64
N ILE A 114 -9.87 -7.15 -8.45
CA ILE A 114 -10.10 -8.15 -7.41
C ILE A 114 -10.65 -7.57 -6.11
N PHE A 115 -10.63 -6.24 -5.96
CA PHE A 115 -11.09 -5.54 -4.77
C PHE A 115 -11.40 -4.08 -5.05
N GLU A 116 -12.34 -3.54 -4.29
CA GLU A 116 -12.75 -2.14 -4.31
C GLU A 116 -13.14 -1.69 -2.90
N GLN A 117 -12.76 -0.47 -2.52
CA GLN A 117 -13.15 0.13 -1.26
C GLN A 117 -13.27 1.66 -1.36
N SER A 118 -14.36 2.20 -0.82
CA SER A 118 -14.52 3.64 -0.59
C SER A 118 -13.83 4.06 0.70
N LEU A 119 -12.99 5.09 0.64
CA LEU A 119 -12.22 5.62 1.76
C LEU A 119 -12.40 7.13 1.85
N LYS A 120 -12.69 7.63 3.05
CA LYS A 120 -12.88 9.06 3.29
C LYS A 120 -11.66 9.68 3.93
N LEU A 121 -11.10 10.70 3.27
CA LEU A 121 -10.07 11.56 3.83
C LEU A 121 -10.68 12.91 4.20
N THR A 122 -10.71 13.25 5.48
CA THR A 122 -11.25 14.55 5.92
C THR A 122 -10.30 15.70 5.60
N ARG A 123 -10.82 16.92 5.62
CA ARG A 123 -10.01 18.13 5.46
C ARG A 123 -8.95 18.25 6.55
N GLU A 124 -9.35 18.00 7.79
CA GLU A 124 -8.46 18.04 8.96
C GLU A 124 -7.31 17.03 8.81
N GLN A 125 -7.62 15.79 8.41
CA GLN A 125 -6.63 14.75 8.18
C GLN A 125 -5.67 15.10 7.04
N SER A 126 -6.18 15.59 5.91
CA SER A 126 -5.35 16.00 4.76
C SER A 126 -4.43 17.18 5.12
N GLU A 127 -4.93 18.16 5.88
CA GLU A 127 -4.12 19.27 6.38
C GLU A 127 -3.05 18.81 7.38
N GLU A 128 -3.39 17.88 8.27
CA GLU A 128 -2.47 17.30 9.24
C GLU A 128 -1.35 16.50 8.56
N MET A 129 -1.68 15.63 7.60
CA MET A 129 -0.71 14.89 6.79
C MET A 129 0.30 15.85 6.13
N ARG A 130 -0.20 16.93 5.50
CA ARG A 130 0.64 17.93 4.84
C ARG A 130 1.55 18.67 5.82
N LEU A 131 1.01 19.09 6.97
CA LEU A 131 1.77 19.86 7.97
C LEU A 131 2.84 19.03 8.68
N LYS A 132 2.59 17.74 8.87
CA LYS A 132 3.45 16.84 9.65
C LYS A 132 4.29 15.88 8.82
N GLU A 133 4.23 15.98 7.48
CA GLU A 133 4.84 15.02 6.55
C GLU A 133 4.46 13.56 6.92
N ALA A 134 3.19 13.39 7.28
CA ALA A 134 2.64 12.17 7.85
C ALA A 134 1.80 11.41 6.82
N GLY A 135 1.57 10.12 7.10
CA GLY A 135 0.61 9.31 6.36
C GLY A 135 -0.67 9.11 7.14
N ILE A 136 -1.68 8.55 6.48
CA ILE A 136 -2.94 8.15 7.09
C ILE A 136 -3.11 6.65 6.95
N TYR A 137 -3.48 6.01 8.05
CA TYR A 137 -3.90 4.62 8.09
C TYR A 137 -5.41 4.53 8.10
N PHE A 138 -5.91 3.48 7.47
CA PHE A 138 -7.29 3.05 7.46
C PHE A 138 -7.30 1.61 7.98
N ASP A 139 -7.79 1.42 9.20
CA ASP A 139 -7.81 0.11 9.86
C ASP A 139 -9.19 -0.52 9.72
N TRP A 140 -9.22 -1.78 9.28
CA TRP A 140 -10.46 -2.51 9.14
C TRP A 140 -11.07 -2.84 10.50
N ALA A 141 -12.29 -2.35 10.75
CA ALA A 141 -13.09 -2.74 11.91
C ALA A 141 -14.16 -3.76 11.53
N PRO A 142 -13.99 -5.04 11.92
CA PRO A 142 -14.88 -6.12 11.49
C PRO A 142 -16.29 -6.02 12.09
N ASN A 143 -16.45 -5.38 13.25
CA ASN A 143 -17.73 -5.21 13.92
C ASN A 143 -18.65 -4.18 13.21
N THR A 144 -18.06 -3.17 12.58
CA THR A 144 -18.80 -2.12 11.84
C THR A 144 -18.70 -2.27 10.33
N GLN A 145 -17.87 -3.21 9.85
CA GLN A 145 -17.57 -3.40 8.43
C GLN A 145 -17.16 -2.10 7.74
N THR A 146 -16.29 -1.33 8.41
CA THR A 146 -15.80 -0.07 7.89
C THR A 146 -14.34 0.14 8.27
N TYR A 147 -13.69 1.09 7.61
CA TYR A 147 -12.33 1.51 7.93
C TYR A 147 -12.36 2.72 8.86
N PHE A 148 -11.64 2.64 9.98
CA PHE A 148 -11.36 3.80 10.82
C PHE A 148 -10.04 4.44 10.42
N SER A 149 -10.05 5.75 10.19
CA SER A 149 -8.88 6.46 9.70
C SER A 149 -8.19 7.29 10.78
N HIS A 150 -6.87 7.25 10.82
CA HIS A 150 -6.05 8.04 11.73
C HIS A 150 -4.73 8.45 11.07
N VAL A 151 -4.29 9.69 11.32
CA VAL A 151 -3.00 10.19 10.81
C VAL A 151 -1.90 9.71 11.74
N ASP A 152 -0.88 9.07 11.16
CA ASP A 152 0.29 8.61 11.90
C ASP A 152 1.50 9.49 11.58
N VAL A 153 1.98 10.15 12.62
CA VAL A 153 3.13 11.04 12.56
C VAL A 153 4.33 10.22 12.98
N ARG A 154 5.10 9.75 11.99
CA ARG A 154 6.34 9.05 12.28
C ARG A 154 7.23 9.92 13.18
N SER A 155 7.47 9.47 14.40
CA SER A 155 8.35 10.21 15.31
C SER A 155 9.75 10.27 14.69
N LYS A 156 10.37 11.45 14.68
CA LYS A 156 11.74 11.62 14.17
C LYS A 156 12.75 10.76 14.95
N ASP A 157 12.40 10.35 16.17
CA ASP A 157 13.25 9.57 17.08
C ASP A 157 13.39 8.10 16.67
N GLU A 158 12.36 7.49 16.07
CA GLU A 158 12.45 6.11 15.56
C GLU A 158 13.36 5.99 14.34
N LYS A 159 13.44 7.05 13.51
CA LYS A 159 14.39 7.13 12.39
C LYS A 159 15.82 7.16 12.91
N GLY A 160 16.08 7.99 13.93
CA GLY A 160 17.40 8.10 14.57
C GLY A 160 17.87 6.76 15.14
N MET A 161 17.00 6.00 15.81
CA MET A 161 17.37 4.70 16.37
C MET A 161 17.48 3.59 15.32
N SER A 162 16.64 3.59 14.29
CA SER A 162 16.73 2.64 13.17
C SER A 162 18.02 2.82 12.37
N ASP A 163 18.39 4.06 12.06
CA ASP A 163 19.64 4.39 11.35
C ASP A 163 20.86 4.09 12.22
N LEU A 164 20.81 4.39 13.52
CA LEU A 164 21.85 4.01 14.47
C LEU A 164 22.01 2.48 14.56
N MET A 165 20.90 1.73 14.62
CA MET A 165 20.94 0.27 14.65
C MET A 165 21.46 -0.32 13.33
N LYS A 166 21.15 0.26 12.16
CA LYS A 166 21.72 -0.17 10.88
C LYS A 166 23.23 0.06 10.81
N VAL A 167 23.72 1.19 11.34
CA VAL A 167 25.16 1.47 11.45
C VAL A 167 25.84 0.51 12.42
N LEU A 168 25.21 0.20 13.55
CA LEU A 168 25.73 -0.71 14.57
C LEU A 168 25.66 -2.19 14.16
N ALA A 169 24.69 -2.56 13.32
CA ALA A 169 24.52 -3.93 12.81
C ALA A 169 25.53 -4.28 11.70
N GLY A 170 26.28 -3.30 11.19
CA GLY A 170 27.44 -3.50 10.34
C GLY A 170 27.13 -4.08 8.96
N ASP A 171 27.40 -3.29 7.92
CA ASP A 171 27.78 -3.83 6.61
C ASP A 171 28.93 -4.83 6.79
N GLN A 172 28.60 -6.11 6.88
CA GLN A 172 29.54 -7.18 6.54
C GLN A 172 29.31 -7.53 5.07
N LYS A 173 30.15 -6.92 4.23
CA LYS A 173 30.60 -7.53 2.98
C LYS A 173 31.24 -8.89 3.25
#